data_AF-A0A7D5I5U5-F1
#
_entry.id   AF-A0A7D5I5U5-F1
#
_cell.length_a   1.000
_cell.length_b   1.000
_cell.length_c   1.000
_cell.angle_alpha   90.00
_cell.angle_beta   90.00
_cell.angle_gamma   90.00
#
_symmetry.space_group_name_H-M   'P 1'
#
loop_
_entity.id
_entity.type
_entity.pdbx_description
1 polymer ?
#
loop_
_entity_poly.entity_id
_entity_poly.type
_entity_poly.pdbx_seq_one_letter_code
_entity_poly.pdbx_strand_id
1 'polypeptide(L)'
;MSEDLDRMSVTLPPDLLGDLDGVVDAGDYDSRSEATRDALRAFVTEFNRQTDLAGALSGTVVVLYDHDDADVAAEMTSLQHEFADTIIAVHHVHLRSHLCLESIAVDGDGEDIEALLARLRPLKGVQQVKLTVVEVDSETDHHS
;
A
#
# COMPACT_ATOMS: atom_id res chain seq x y z
N MET A 1 -2.82 29.66 20.26
CA MET A 1 -2.72 28.61 21.28
C MET A 1 -1.58 27.72 20.82
N SER A 2 -0.47 27.67 21.56
CA SER A 2 0.67 26.82 21.17
C SER A 2 0.22 25.37 21.25
N GLU A 3 0.21 24.68 20.12
CA GLU A 3 -0.02 23.24 20.07
C GLU A 3 1.09 22.55 20.86
N ASP A 4 0.74 21.67 21.80
CA ASP A 4 1.70 20.80 22.46
C ASP A 4 2.33 19.89 21.41
N LEU A 5 3.65 20.03 21.19
CA LEU A 5 4.42 19.26 20.21
C LEU A 5 5.37 18.30 20.92
N ASP A 6 5.17 17.01 20.70
CA ASP A 6 6.12 15.97 21.12
C ASP A 6 7.31 15.88 20.17
N ARG A 7 8.51 15.69 20.72
CA ARG A 7 9.75 15.60 19.94
C ARG A 7 10.20 14.15 19.76
N MET A 8 10.30 13.73 18.50
CA MET A 8 10.83 12.43 18.08
C MET A 8 12.14 12.61 17.31
N SER A 9 13.06 11.63 17.40
CA SER A 9 14.26 11.55 16.56
C SER A 9 14.19 10.32 15.67
N VAL A 10 14.53 10.46 14.38
CA VAL A 10 14.48 9.38 13.39
C VAL A 10 15.83 9.28 12.69
N THR A 11 16.30 8.06 12.45
CA THR A 11 17.52 7.82 11.66
C THR A 11 17.12 7.50 10.22
N LEU A 12 17.70 8.19 9.25
CA LEU A 12 17.38 8.06 7.82
C LEU A 12 18.66 7.78 7.01
N PRO A 13 18.59 6.98 5.93
CA PRO A 13 19.65 6.89 4.94
C PRO A 13 19.99 8.28 4.35
N PRO A 14 21.26 8.56 4.01
CA PRO A 14 21.66 9.87 3.48
C PRO A 14 20.88 10.28 2.22
N ASP A 15 20.61 9.32 1.33
CA ASP A 15 19.89 9.57 0.08
C ASP A 15 18.45 10.01 0.35
N LEU A 16 17.76 9.34 1.28
CA LEU A 16 16.39 9.69 1.66
C LEU A 16 16.31 11.06 2.35
N LEU A 17 17.33 11.43 3.14
CA LEU A 17 17.41 12.78 3.71
C LEU A 17 17.56 13.84 2.61
N GLY A 18 18.35 13.55 1.57
CA GLY A 18 18.50 14.41 0.40
C GLY A 18 17.19 14.57 -0.38
N ASP A 19 16.44 13.49 -0.56
CA ASP A 19 15.12 13.53 -1.21
C ASP A 19 14.12 14.39 -0.40
N LEU A 20 14.13 14.26 0.93
CA LEU A 20 13.30 15.09 1.80
C LEU A 20 13.66 16.57 1.70
N ASP A 21 14.95 16.90 1.63
CA ASP A 21 15.41 18.27 1.43
C ASP A 21 14.91 18.85 0.11
N GLY A 22 14.96 18.06 -0.98
CA GLY A 22 14.40 18.45 -2.26
C GLY A 22 12.88 18.72 -2.21
N VAL A 23 12.13 17.93 -1.44
CA VAL A 23 10.69 18.16 -1.23
C VAL A 23 10.42 19.44 -0.46
N VAL A 24 11.21 19.74 0.58
CA VAL A 24 11.07 20.98 1.36
C VAL A 24 11.30 22.20 0.48
N ASP A 25 12.37 22.18 -0.31
CA ASP A 25 12.74 23.29 -1.21
C ASP A 25 11.73 23.48 -2.36
N ALA A 26 11.19 22.39 -2.92
CA ALA A 26 10.26 22.43 -4.04
C ALA A 26 8.80 22.69 -3.62
N GLY A 27 8.43 22.31 -2.40
CA GLY A 27 7.07 22.34 -1.88
C GLY A 27 6.69 23.61 -1.10
N ASP A 28 7.59 24.60 -1.02
CA ASP A 28 7.43 25.81 -0.17
C ASP A 28 7.11 25.48 1.31
N TYR A 29 7.71 24.41 1.84
CA TYR A 29 7.57 24.06 3.26
C TYR A 29 8.44 24.97 4.13
N ASP A 30 7.93 25.41 5.29
CA ASP A 30 8.69 26.26 6.22
C ASP A 30 9.81 25.47 6.92
N SER A 31 9.68 24.14 7.00
CA SER A 31 10.72 23.28 7.60
C SER A 31 10.59 21.80 7.22
N ARG A 32 11.70 21.05 7.38
CA ARG A 32 11.70 19.58 7.35
C ARG A 32 10.66 18.97 8.29
N SER A 33 10.46 19.57 9.46
CA SER A 33 9.51 19.08 10.46
C SER A 33 8.07 19.18 9.97
N GLU A 34 7.73 20.21 9.21
CA GLU A 34 6.40 20.39 8.62
C GLU A 34 6.17 19.37 7.51
N ALA A 35 7.08 19.27 6.55
CA ALA A 35 7.03 18.26 5.49
C ALA A 35 6.94 16.82 6.06
N THR A 36 7.71 16.53 7.11
CA THR A 36 7.67 15.23 7.80
C THR A 36 6.32 15.00 8.47
N ARG A 37 5.73 16.03 9.11
CA ARG A 37 4.43 15.92 9.78
C ARG A 37 3.31 15.67 8.79
N ASP A 38 3.34 16.33 7.63
CA ASP A 38 2.39 16.09 6.55
C ASP A 38 2.52 14.68 5.98
N ALA A 39 3.75 14.24 5.71
CA ALA A 39 4.02 12.88 5.26
C ALA A 39 3.53 11.83 6.28
N LEU A 40 3.78 12.04 7.58
CA LEU A 40 3.29 11.18 8.65
C LEU A 40 1.76 11.19 8.75
N ARG A 41 1.12 12.35 8.60
CA ARG A 41 -0.35 12.45 8.61
C ARG A 41 -0.96 11.71 7.42
N ALA A 42 -0.38 11.87 6.24
CA ALA A 42 -0.80 11.16 5.04
C ALA A 42 -0.61 9.65 5.22
N PHE A 43 0.54 9.21 5.74
CA PHE A 43 0.81 7.81 6.05
C PHE A 43 -0.19 7.23 7.05
N VAL A 44 -0.44 7.88 8.18
CA VAL A 44 -1.40 7.41 9.20
C VAL A 44 -2.83 7.40 8.65
N THR A 45 -3.21 8.41 7.86
CA THR A 45 -4.53 8.48 7.24
C THR A 45 -4.73 7.32 6.25
N GLU A 46 -3.73 7.07 5.42
CA GLU A 46 -3.76 5.98 4.45
C GLU A 46 -3.75 4.61 5.16
N PHE A 47 -2.92 4.47 6.20
CA PHE A 47 -2.89 3.26 7.02
C PHE A 47 -4.26 2.98 7.64
N ASN A 48 -4.88 3.98 8.27
CA ASN A 48 -6.20 3.86 8.90
C ASN A 48 -7.32 3.57 7.91
N ARG A 49 -7.21 3.98 6.63
CA ARG A 49 -8.17 3.61 5.59
C ARG A 49 -8.06 2.17 5.13
N GLN A 50 -6.89 1.57 5.36
CA GLN A 50 -6.58 0.19 5.00
C GLN A 50 -6.59 -0.73 6.22
N THR A 51 -7.14 -0.27 7.35
CA THR A 51 -7.36 -1.03 8.59
C THR A 51 -8.79 -0.82 9.05
N ASP A 52 -9.33 -1.77 9.82
CA ASP A 52 -10.76 -1.81 10.18
C ASP A 52 -11.68 -1.83 8.94
N LEU A 53 -11.22 -2.50 7.87
CA LEU A 53 -12.03 -2.71 6.67
C LEU A 53 -13.20 -3.62 7.02
N ALA A 54 -14.44 -3.17 6.79
CA ALA A 54 -15.64 -3.90 7.17
C ALA A 54 -16.69 -3.92 6.06
N GLY A 55 -17.47 -5.01 6.03
CA GLY A 55 -18.50 -5.24 5.02
C GLY A 55 -17.93 -5.70 3.67
N ALA A 56 -18.83 -5.87 2.70
CA ALA A 56 -18.46 -6.27 1.35
C ALA A 56 -17.80 -5.09 0.61
N LEU A 57 -16.56 -5.29 0.17
CA LEU A 57 -15.73 -4.29 -0.49
C LEU A 57 -15.16 -4.88 -1.79
N SER A 58 -15.08 -4.04 -2.81
CA SER A 58 -14.37 -4.35 -4.06
C SER A 58 -13.19 -3.40 -4.23
N GLY A 59 -12.12 -3.83 -4.88
CA GLY A 59 -10.96 -2.98 -5.05
C GLY A 59 -9.82 -3.60 -5.83
N THR A 60 -8.66 -2.94 -5.76
CA THR A 60 -7.41 -3.49 -6.26
C THR A 60 -6.27 -3.28 -5.29
N VAL A 61 -5.45 -4.32 -5.12
CA VAL A 61 -4.16 -4.27 -4.44
C VAL A 61 -3.06 -4.19 -5.49
N VAL A 62 -2.27 -3.13 -5.45
CA VAL A 62 -1.08 -2.97 -6.28
C VAL A 62 0.15 -3.35 -5.46
N VAL A 63 0.89 -4.35 -5.94
CA VAL A 63 2.11 -4.85 -5.32
C VAL A 63 3.30 -4.61 -6.26
N LEU A 64 4.37 -4.01 -5.74
CA LEU A 64 5.66 -3.94 -6.42
C LEU A 64 6.64 -4.84 -5.65
N TYR A 65 7.29 -5.77 -6.33
CA TYR A 65 8.27 -6.66 -5.72
C TYR A 65 9.45 -6.97 -6.65
N ASP A 66 10.56 -7.36 -6.03
CA ASP A 66 11.77 -7.81 -6.72
C ASP A 66 11.74 -9.33 -6.91
N HIS A 67 11.64 -9.83 -8.15
CA HIS A 67 11.55 -11.27 -8.40
C HIS A 67 12.91 -11.98 -8.35
N ASP A 68 14.03 -11.26 -8.21
CA ASP A 68 15.34 -11.85 -7.93
C ASP A 68 15.49 -12.24 -6.46
N ASP A 69 14.67 -11.65 -5.56
CA ASP A 69 14.58 -12.11 -4.17
C ASP A 69 14.00 -13.53 -4.12
N ALA A 70 14.84 -14.47 -3.65
CA ALA A 70 14.46 -15.86 -3.55
C ALA A 70 13.17 -16.03 -2.75
N ASP A 71 12.28 -16.88 -3.27
CA ASP A 71 10.99 -17.29 -2.71
C ASP A 71 9.82 -16.31 -2.87
N VAL A 72 10.02 -15.02 -3.15
CA VAL A 72 8.88 -14.06 -3.19
C VAL A 72 7.82 -14.43 -4.23
N ALA A 73 8.22 -14.88 -5.42
CA ALA A 73 7.28 -15.28 -6.46
C ALA A 73 6.45 -16.52 -6.04
N ALA A 74 7.08 -17.46 -5.33
CA ALA A 74 6.41 -18.66 -4.83
C ALA A 74 5.49 -18.32 -3.64
N GLU A 75 5.93 -17.47 -2.73
CA GLU A 75 5.14 -16.98 -1.60
C GLU A 75 3.92 -16.17 -2.08
N MET A 76 4.10 -15.27 -3.04
CA MET A 76 3.02 -14.52 -3.69
C MET A 76 2.00 -15.47 -4.32
N THR A 77 2.44 -16.45 -5.10
CA THR A 77 1.54 -17.45 -5.73
C THR A 77 0.78 -18.26 -4.68
N SER A 78 1.47 -18.75 -3.64
CA SER A 78 0.84 -19.53 -2.57
C SER A 78 -0.19 -18.72 -1.82
N LEU A 79 0.11 -17.45 -1.54
CA LEU A 79 -0.76 -16.54 -0.84
C LEU A 79 -1.98 -16.18 -1.71
N GLN A 80 -1.80 -15.95 -3.01
CA GLN A 80 -2.92 -15.74 -3.93
C GLN A 80 -3.87 -16.94 -3.99
N HIS A 81 -3.34 -18.16 -3.95
CA HIS A 81 -4.16 -19.37 -3.90
C HIS A 81 -4.94 -19.51 -2.58
N GLU A 82 -4.37 -19.05 -1.47
CA GLU A 82 -5.04 -19.08 -0.17
C GLU A 82 -6.21 -18.10 -0.09
N PHE A 83 -6.07 -16.94 -0.74
CA PHE A 83 -7.11 -15.91 -0.82
C PHE A 83 -7.91 -15.98 -2.13
N ALA A 84 -8.02 -17.15 -2.76
CA ALA A 84 -8.70 -17.32 -4.04
C ALA A 84 -10.21 -16.97 -4.01
N ASP A 85 -10.83 -17.01 -2.83
CA ASP A 85 -12.23 -16.60 -2.63
C ASP A 85 -12.38 -15.07 -2.60
N THR A 86 -11.31 -14.33 -2.27
CA THR A 86 -11.28 -12.85 -2.23
C THR A 86 -10.67 -12.25 -3.49
N ILE A 87 -9.74 -12.96 -4.14
CA ILE A 87 -9.01 -12.48 -5.32
C ILE A 87 -9.75 -12.89 -6.60
N ILE A 88 -10.25 -11.91 -7.34
CA ILE A 88 -10.97 -12.14 -8.60
C ILE A 88 -9.99 -12.37 -9.75
N ALA A 89 -8.90 -11.59 -9.79
CA ALA A 89 -7.95 -11.62 -10.88
C ALA A 89 -6.60 -11.07 -10.44
N VAL A 90 -5.54 -11.54 -11.09
CA VAL A 90 -4.17 -11.02 -10.92
C VAL A 90 -3.62 -10.66 -12.29
N HIS A 91 -3.17 -9.42 -12.42
CA HIS A 91 -2.47 -8.93 -13.61
C HIS A 91 -1.01 -8.65 -13.26
N HIS A 92 -0.10 -9.43 -13.84
CA HIS A 92 1.34 -9.34 -13.59
C HIS A 92 2.06 -8.63 -14.75
N VAL A 93 2.95 -7.70 -14.43
CA VAL A 93 3.73 -6.91 -15.39
C VAL A 93 5.20 -6.91 -14.98
N HIS A 94 6.08 -7.31 -15.90
CA HIS A 94 7.52 -7.09 -15.77
C HIS A 94 7.83 -5.61 -16.05
N LEU A 95 8.07 -4.81 -15.01
CA LEU A 95 8.41 -3.40 -15.16
C LEU A 95 9.88 -3.20 -15.54
N ARG A 96 10.77 -4.03 -14.99
CA ARG A 96 12.22 -4.03 -15.25
C ARG A 96 12.78 -5.45 -15.16
N SER A 97 14.10 -5.58 -15.30
CA SER A 97 14.80 -6.87 -15.25
C SER A 97 14.61 -7.65 -13.95
N HIS A 98 14.34 -6.96 -12.85
CA HIS A 98 14.21 -7.51 -11.49
C HIS A 98 12.88 -7.09 -10.83
N LEU A 99 12.19 -6.06 -11.34
CA LEU A 99 10.96 -5.53 -10.74
C LEU A 99 9.71 -6.03 -11.46
N CYS A 100 8.80 -6.60 -10.69
CA CYS A 100 7.46 -6.98 -11.12
C CYS A 100 6.40 -6.14 -10.40
N LEU A 101 5.36 -5.78 -11.14
CA LEU A 101 4.15 -5.16 -10.59
C LEU A 101 2.97 -6.11 -10.78
N GLU A 102 2.23 -6.31 -9.71
CA GLU A 102 0.95 -7.01 -9.75
C GLU A 102 -0.18 -6.07 -9.37
N SER A 103 -1.25 -6.09 -10.18
CA SER A 103 -2.55 -5.55 -9.80
C SER A 103 -3.48 -6.72 -9.54
N ILE A 104 -3.87 -6.86 -8.28
CA ILE A 104 -4.71 -7.94 -7.76
C ILE A 104 -6.10 -7.32 -7.57
N ALA A 105 -7.08 -7.74 -8.36
CA ALA A 105 -8.47 -7.35 -8.15
C ALA A 105 -9.05 -8.18 -7.00
N VAL A 106 -9.70 -7.51 -6.04
CA VAL A 106 -10.29 -8.13 -4.86
C VAL A 106 -11.77 -7.79 -4.73
N ASP A 107 -12.56 -8.73 -4.26
CA ASP A 107 -13.98 -8.58 -3.94
C ASP A 107 -14.32 -9.57 -2.83
N GLY A 108 -14.85 -9.06 -1.72
CA GLY A 108 -15.16 -9.89 -0.55
C GLY A 108 -15.28 -9.07 0.72
N ASP A 109 -15.24 -9.75 1.86
CA ASP A 109 -15.28 -9.09 3.17
C ASP A 109 -14.01 -8.29 3.42
N GLY A 110 -14.17 -7.08 3.97
CA GLY A 110 -13.06 -6.19 4.29
C GLY A 110 -12.01 -6.83 5.20
N GLU A 111 -12.42 -7.70 6.11
CA GLU A 111 -11.54 -8.44 7.02
C GLU A 111 -10.58 -9.38 6.26
N ASP A 112 -11.07 -10.04 5.20
CA ASP A 112 -10.25 -10.91 4.35
C ASP A 112 -9.27 -10.12 3.49
N ILE A 113 -9.71 -8.96 2.96
CA ILE A 113 -8.85 -8.03 2.24
C ILE A 113 -7.76 -7.47 3.16
N GLU A 114 -8.09 -7.14 4.40
CA GLU A 114 -7.12 -6.68 5.40
C GLU A 114 -6.13 -7.78 5.77
N ALA A 115 -6.60 -9.02 5.95
CA ALA A 115 -5.75 -10.18 6.20
C ALA A 115 -4.79 -10.46 5.02
N LEU A 116 -5.27 -10.32 3.78
CA LEU A 116 -4.45 -10.40 2.58
C LEU A 116 -3.32 -9.37 2.60
N LEU A 117 -3.64 -8.10 2.88
CA LEU A 117 -2.65 -7.01 2.96
C LEU A 117 -1.64 -7.22 4.09
N ALA A 118 -2.10 -7.68 5.26
CA ALA A 118 -1.26 -7.97 6.41
C ALA A 118 -0.22 -9.06 6.10
N ARG A 119 -0.52 -9.96 5.17
CA ARG A 119 0.41 -11.01 4.73
C ARG A 119 1.29 -10.61 3.55
N LEU A 120 0.81 -9.76 2.65
CA LEU A 120 1.60 -9.24 1.52
C LEU A 120 2.70 -8.26 1.97
N ARG A 121 2.37 -7.32 2.86
CA ARG A 121 3.29 -6.24 3.30
C ARG A 121 4.62 -6.74 3.90
N PRO A 122 4.67 -7.80 4.74
CA PRO A 122 5.92 -8.26 5.33
C PRO A 122 6.71 -9.25 4.46
N LEU A 123 6.19 -9.67 3.29
CA LEU A 123 6.93 -10.59 2.42
C LEU A 123 8.27 -10.00 2.01
N LYS A 124 9.31 -10.82 2.12
CA LYS A 124 10.65 -10.40 1.72
C LYS A 124 10.68 -10.20 0.20
N GLY A 125 11.21 -9.06 -0.25
CA GLY A 125 11.24 -8.68 -1.67
C GLY A 125 10.03 -7.86 -2.12
N VAL A 126 8.96 -7.76 -1.32
CA VAL A 126 7.89 -6.79 -1.54
C VAL A 126 8.36 -5.40 -1.14
N GLN A 127 8.33 -4.47 -2.10
CA GLN A 127 8.79 -3.10 -1.91
C GLN A 127 7.64 -2.16 -1.58
N GLN A 128 6.46 -2.41 -2.16
CA GLN A 128 5.30 -1.55 -1.97
C GLN A 128 4.00 -2.36 -2.11
N VAL A 129 3.04 -2.08 -1.23
CA VAL A 129 1.67 -2.57 -1.32
C VAL A 129 0.74 -1.38 -1.17
N LYS A 130 -0.22 -1.22 -2.08
CA LYS A 130 -1.26 -0.20 -2.00
C LYS A 130 -2.62 -0.82 -2.26
N LEU A 131 -3.59 -0.53 -1.39
CA LEU A 131 -4.98 -0.87 -1.61
C LEU A 131 -5.72 0.35 -2.16
N THR A 132 -6.59 0.13 -3.12
CA THR A 132 -7.65 1.08 -3.47
C THR A 132 -8.97 0.36 -3.45
N VAL A 133 -9.84 0.76 -2.53
CA VAL A 133 -11.20 0.24 -2.40
C VAL A 133 -12.14 1.15 -3.19
N VAL A 134 -13.16 0.55 -3.80
CA VAL A 134 -14.27 1.26 -4.43
C VAL A 134 -15.57 0.81 -3.78
N GLU A 135 -16.47 1.76 -3.57
CA GLU A 135 -17.85 1.46 -3.18
C GLU A 135 -18.60 1.04 -4.45
N VAL A 136 -19.06 -0.20 -4.49
CA VAL A 136 -20.01 -0.64 -5.50
C VAL A 136 -21.39 -0.43 -4.92
N ASP A 137 -22.04 0.66 -5.32
CA ASP A 137 -23.45 0.89 -4.98
C ASP A 137 -24.26 -0.32 -5.41
N SER A 138 -24.98 -0.92 -4.46
CA SER A 138 -25.83 -2.09 -4.66
C SER A 138 -27.15 -1.75 -5.37
N GLU A 139 -27.09 -0.84 -6.36
CA GLU A 139 -28.19 -0.47 -7.23
C GLU A 139 -27.73 -0.47 -8.69
N THR A 140 -27.77 -1.64 -9.32
CA THR A 140 -28.28 -1.92 -10.68
C THR A 140 -27.48 -3.08 -11.31
N ASP A 141 -27.94 -4.31 -11.06
CA ASP A 141 -27.72 -5.43 -11.98
C ASP A 141 -28.41 -5.13 -13.31
N HIS A 142 -27.73 -4.47 -14.25
CA HIS A 142 -28.13 -4.45 -15.65
C HIS A 142 -26.91 -4.79 -16.51
N HIS A 143 -26.72 -6.08 -16.77
CA HIS A 143 -26.21 -6.54 -18.07
C HIS A 143 -27.08 -7.71 -18.55
N SER A 144 -28.03 -7.37 -19.43
CA SER A 144 -28.57 -8.25 -20.47
C SER A 144 -28.00 -7.82 -21.81
#